data_AF-A0A9D4Z346-F1
#
_entry.id   AF-A0A9D4Z346-F1
#
_cell.length_a   1.000
_cell.length_b   1.000
_cell.length_c   1.000
_cell.angle_alpha   90.00
_cell.angle_beta   90.00
_cell.angle_gamma   90.00
#
_symmetry.space_group_name_H-M   'P 1'
#
loop_
_entity.id
_entity.type
_entity.pdbx_description
1 polymer ?
#
loop_
_entity_poly.entity_id
_entity_poly.type
_entity_poly.pdbx_seq_one_letter_code
_entity_poly.pdbx_strand_id
1 'polypeptide(L)'
;MLAGMQRKDFVRLENIQWHGVQINEPDWENLDSSFIAVSLISDKASTECQIALGDIYIGFNSGNVSVIASLPEPPTGMSWHRIADTSLPFPQYFQEHGLFLNFAEGETRTYHIQPYSSILLEARTLAEI
;
A
#
# COMPACT_ATOMS: atom_id res chain seq x y z
N MET A 1 -12.19 -9.35 5.17
CA MET A 1 -11.77 -10.18 4.02
C MET A 1 -11.40 -9.23 2.89
N LEU A 2 -10.17 -9.29 2.35
CA LEU A 2 -9.69 -8.45 1.25
C LEU A 2 -10.34 -8.89 -0.07
N ALA A 3 -11.64 -8.65 -0.22
CA ALA A 3 -12.44 -9.17 -1.34
C ALA A 3 -11.99 -8.62 -2.72
N GLY A 4 -11.23 -7.52 -2.76
CA GLY A 4 -10.74 -6.89 -4.00
C GLY A 4 -9.53 -7.55 -4.67
N MET A 5 -8.92 -8.58 -4.05
CA MET A 5 -7.70 -9.22 -4.55
C MET A 5 -7.94 -10.53 -5.30
N GLN A 6 -9.19 -11.02 -5.37
CA GLN A 6 -9.53 -12.26 -6.06
C GLN A 6 -10.09 -11.94 -7.45
N ARG A 7 -9.28 -12.12 -8.48
CA ARG A 7 -9.64 -11.85 -9.88
C ARG A 7 -9.55 -13.13 -10.69
N LYS A 8 -10.50 -13.33 -11.61
CA LYS A 8 -10.49 -14.47 -12.56
C LYS A 8 -9.56 -14.21 -13.75
N ASP A 9 -9.39 -12.94 -14.09
CA ASP A 9 -8.57 -12.46 -15.20
C ASP A 9 -7.35 -11.68 -14.68
N PHE A 10 -6.39 -11.41 -15.57
CA PHE A 10 -5.25 -10.55 -15.26
C PHE A 10 -5.70 -9.16 -14.80
N VAL A 11 -4.91 -8.54 -13.90
CA VAL A 11 -5.14 -7.16 -13.48
C VAL A 11 -5.00 -6.24 -14.70
N ARG A 12 -5.98 -5.35 -14.89
CA ARG A 12 -5.95 -4.36 -15.97
C ARG A 12 -4.91 -3.30 -15.66
N LEU A 13 -4.35 -2.68 -16.71
CA LEU A 13 -3.31 -1.67 -16.54
C LEU A 13 -3.79 -0.48 -15.70
N GLU A 14 -5.07 -0.09 -15.82
CA GLU A 14 -5.66 0.97 -15.00
C GLU A 14 -5.83 0.60 -13.51
N ASN A 15 -5.69 -0.68 -13.15
CA ASN A 15 -5.89 -1.20 -11.80
C ASN A 15 -4.58 -1.52 -11.07
N ILE A 16 -3.42 -1.31 -11.69
CA ILE A 16 -2.12 -1.59 -11.10
C ILE A 16 -1.13 -0.46 -11.40
N GLN A 17 -0.44 0.01 -10.38
CA GLN A 17 0.62 1.01 -10.52
C GLN A 17 1.87 0.51 -9.81
N TRP A 18 3.00 0.50 -10.52
CA TRP A 18 4.29 0.11 -9.96
C TRP A 18 5.06 1.34 -9.54
N HIS A 19 5.79 1.23 -8.43
CA HIS A 19 6.56 2.33 -7.85
C HIS A 19 7.93 1.82 -7.40
N GLY A 20 8.95 2.68 -7.50
CA GLY A 20 10.21 2.50 -6.79
C GLY A 20 10.16 3.28 -5.49
N VAL A 21 11.30 3.84 -5.06
CA VAL A 21 11.34 4.75 -3.90
C VAL A 21 10.43 5.97 -4.14
N GLN A 22 10.34 6.43 -5.40
CA GLN A 22 9.42 7.46 -5.84
C GLN A 22 8.19 6.86 -6.53
N ILE A 23 7.06 7.56 -6.41
CA ILE A 23 5.77 7.14 -6.95
C ILE A 23 5.85 7.12 -8.48
N ASN A 24 5.44 6.01 -9.08
CA ASN A 24 5.38 5.79 -10.54
C ASN A 24 6.75 5.73 -11.22
N GLU A 25 7.82 5.57 -10.44
CA GLU A 25 9.20 5.45 -10.92
C GLU A 25 9.79 4.10 -10.46
N PRO A 26 9.30 2.96 -10.98
CA PRO A 26 9.90 1.66 -10.65
C PRO A 26 11.29 1.53 -11.27
N ASP A 27 12.23 0.99 -10.50
CA ASP A 27 13.64 0.92 -10.88
C ASP A 27 14.00 -0.45 -11.51
N TRP A 28 13.39 -0.75 -12.65
CA TRP A 28 13.49 -2.08 -13.30
C TRP A 28 14.85 -2.35 -13.95
N GLU A 29 15.52 -1.32 -14.44
CA GLU A 29 16.77 -1.44 -15.19
C GLU A 29 18.00 -1.53 -14.27
N ASN A 30 17.83 -1.18 -12.98
CA ASN A 30 18.88 -1.24 -11.99
C ASN A 30 18.94 -2.63 -11.34
N LEU A 31 19.98 -3.38 -11.68
CA LEU A 31 20.21 -4.73 -11.14
C LEU A 31 20.50 -4.74 -9.63
N ASP A 32 20.92 -3.61 -9.06
CA ASP A 32 21.16 -3.45 -7.63
C ASP A 32 19.89 -3.00 -6.87
N SER A 33 18.77 -2.78 -7.58
CA SER A 33 17.51 -2.38 -6.95
C SER A 33 16.98 -3.50 -6.06
N SER A 34 16.78 -3.16 -4.79
CA SER A 34 16.26 -4.07 -3.76
C SER A 34 14.92 -3.61 -3.20
N PHE A 35 14.25 -2.68 -3.89
CA PHE A 35 12.97 -2.14 -3.46
C PHE A 35 11.98 -2.07 -4.62
N ILE A 36 10.76 -2.55 -4.37
CA ILE A 36 9.64 -2.38 -5.28
C ILE A 36 8.36 -2.19 -4.49
N ALA A 37 7.47 -1.36 -5.01
CA ALA A 37 6.13 -1.21 -4.48
C ALA A 37 5.06 -1.26 -5.57
N VAL A 38 3.85 -1.58 -5.17
CA VAL A 38 2.69 -1.68 -6.06
C VAL A 38 1.44 -1.14 -5.37
N SER A 39 0.68 -0.34 -6.10
CA SER A 39 -0.70 -0.01 -5.75
C SER A 39 -1.66 -0.85 -6.58
N LEU A 40 -2.60 -1.51 -5.91
CA LEU A 40 -3.73 -2.21 -6.53
C LEU A 40 -4.96 -1.33 -6.35
N ILE A 41 -5.44 -0.78 -7.45
CA ILE A 41 -6.58 0.14 -7.47
C ILE A 41 -7.86 -0.70 -7.51
N SER A 42 -8.71 -0.46 -6.53
CA SER A 42 -9.95 -1.20 -6.36
C SER A 42 -10.91 -0.91 -7.50
N ASP A 43 -11.54 -1.97 -8.04
CA ASP A 43 -12.64 -1.79 -8.98
C ASP A 43 -13.87 -1.33 -8.20
N LYS A 44 -14.30 -0.10 -8.42
CA LYS A 44 -15.60 0.42 -7.92
C LYS A 44 -16.82 -0.41 -8.36
N ALA A 45 -16.63 -1.40 -9.22
CA ALA A 45 -17.66 -2.05 -10.03
C ALA A 45 -18.00 -3.50 -9.64
N SER A 46 -17.50 -4.06 -8.54
CA SER A 46 -18.08 -5.30 -8.01
C SER A 46 -19.34 -4.97 -7.21
N THR A 47 -20.46 -4.79 -7.91
CA THR A 47 -21.81 -4.60 -7.37
C THR A 47 -22.29 -5.73 -6.46
N GLU A 48 -21.55 -6.85 -6.40
CA GLU A 48 -21.82 -7.99 -5.51
C GLU A 48 -21.38 -7.74 -4.06
N CYS A 49 -20.46 -6.80 -3.82
CA CYS A 49 -19.99 -6.44 -2.48
C CYS A 49 -20.34 -4.98 -2.19
N GLN A 50 -21.35 -4.74 -1.33
CA GLN A 50 -21.77 -3.40 -0.88
C GLN A 50 -20.72 -2.67 -0.02
N ILE A 51 -19.48 -3.16 0.01
CA ILE A 51 -18.36 -2.58 0.74
C ILE A 51 -17.49 -1.88 -0.30
N ALA A 52 -17.36 -0.56 -0.18
CA ALA A 52 -16.36 0.18 -0.94
C ALA A 52 -14.97 -0.35 -0.56
N LEU A 53 -14.39 -1.15 -1.44
CA LEU A 53 -13.03 -1.66 -1.28
C LEU A 53 -12.07 -0.52 -1.59
N GLY A 54 -11.21 -0.17 -0.65
CA GLY A 54 -10.18 0.83 -0.89
C GLY A 54 -8.98 0.26 -1.63
N ASP A 55 -8.13 1.14 -2.11
CA ASP A 55 -6.88 0.77 -2.77
C ASP A 55 -5.91 0.11 -1.77
N ILE A 56 -5.06 -0.75 -2.29
CA ILE A 56 -4.03 -1.45 -1.51
C ILE A 56 -2.67 -0.97 -1.99
N TYR A 57 -1.77 -0.66 -1.06
CA TYR A 57 -0.36 -0.42 -1.34
C TYR A 57 0.50 -1.49 -0.67
N ILE A 58 1.42 -2.08 -1.43
CA ILE A 58 2.36 -3.10 -0.92
C ILE A 58 3.77 -2.65 -1.26
N GLY A 59 4.64 -2.62 -0.26
CA GLY A 59 6.07 -2.35 -0.44
C GLY A 59 6.91 -3.54 -0.02
N PHE A 60 7.91 -3.89 -0.81
CA PHE A 60 8.87 -4.95 -0.52
C PHE A 60 10.29 -4.37 -0.54
N ASN A 61 10.97 -4.43 0.60
CA ASN A 61 12.39 -4.12 0.71
C ASN A 61 13.16 -5.43 0.94
N SER A 62 13.78 -5.96 -0.12
CA SER A 62 14.67 -7.12 -0.03
C SER A 62 16.11 -6.73 0.30
N GLY A 63 16.40 -5.43 0.42
CA GLY A 63 17.72 -4.89 0.70
C GLY A 63 18.12 -4.97 2.16
N ASN A 64 19.42 -4.78 2.40
CA ASN A 64 20.01 -4.69 3.73
C ASN A 64 19.99 -3.26 4.32
N VAL A 65 19.45 -2.28 3.59
CA VAL A 65 19.33 -0.87 4.01
C VAL A 65 17.87 -0.46 4.03
N SER A 66 17.49 0.40 4.98
CA SER A 66 16.14 0.94 5.09
C SER A 66 15.82 1.89 3.92
N VAL A 67 14.55 1.90 3.51
CA VAL A 67 14.05 2.75 2.41
C VAL A 67 12.97 3.68 2.95
N ILE A 68 13.03 4.96 2.57
CA ILE A 68 11.94 5.93 2.80
C ILE A 68 11.19 6.08 1.48
N ALA A 69 10.09 5.35 1.33
CA ALA A 69 9.31 5.32 0.09
C ALA A 69 8.20 6.36 0.11
N SER A 70 8.02 7.07 -0.99
CA SER A 70 6.89 7.98 -1.22
C SER A 70 5.60 7.17 -1.44
N LEU A 71 4.52 7.53 -0.73
CA LEU A 71 3.22 6.89 -0.85
C LEU A 71 2.30 7.69 -1.79
N PRO A 72 1.54 7.03 -2.69
CA PRO A 72 0.55 7.71 -3.50
C PRO A 72 -0.58 8.31 -2.64
N GLU A 73 -1.31 9.26 -3.23
CA GLU A 73 -2.54 9.75 -2.65
C GLU A 73 -3.56 8.60 -2.51
N PRO A 74 -4.19 8.40 -1.33
CA PRO A 74 -5.29 7.47 -1.22
C PRO A 74 -6.50 8.00 -2.01
N PRO A 75 -7.48 7.15 -2.34
CA PRO A 75 -8.74 7.58 -2.92
C PRO A 75 -9.40 8.72 -2.13
N THR A 76 -10.12 9.59 -2.84
CA THR A 76 -10.84 10.73 -2.23
C THR A 76 -11.73 10.28 -1.08
N GLY A 77 -11.59 10.92 0.09
CA GLY A 77 -12.35 10.60 1.29
C GLY A 77 -11.82 9.39 2.09
N MET A 78 -10.66 8.85 1.70
CA MET A 78 -9.99 7.75 2.40
C MET A 78 -8.63 8.17 2.96
N SER A 79 -8.07 7.32 3.82
CA SER A 79 -6.72 7.45 4.34
C SER A 79 -6.04 6.10 4.44
N TRP A 80 -4.72 6.09 4.32
CA TRP A 80 -3.93 4.88 4.46
C TRP A 80 -3.97 4.35 5.89
N HIS A 81 -4.27 3.06 6.01
CA HIS A 81 -4.18 2.31 7.26
C HIS A 81 -3.16 1.20 7.08
N ARG A 82 -2.20 1.11 8.00
CA ARG A 82 -1.23 0.02 8.00
C ARG A 82 -1.88 -1.26 8.51
N ILE A 83 -1.96 -2.26 7.64
CA ILE A 83 -2.45 -3.59 7.98
C ILE A 83 -1.30 -4.48 8.43
N ALA A 84 -0.18 -4.45 7.72
CA ALA A 84 0.99 -5.23 8.10
C ALA A 84 2.30 -4.47 7.88
N ASP A 85 3.27 -4.76 8.74
CA ASP A 85 4.66 -4.34 8.61
C ASP A 85 5.54 -5.39 9.29
N THR A 86 6.23 -6.18 8.48
CA THR A 86 6.97 -7.35 8.96
C THR A 86 8.23 -7.00 9.75
N SER A 87 8.60 -5.71 9.83
CA SER A 87 9.71 -5.26 10.65
C SER A 87 9.37 -5.09 12.13
N LEU A 88 8.07 -5.07 12.46
CA LEU A 88 7.59 -4.83 13.81
C LEU A 88 7.50 -6.13 14.62
N PRO A 89 7.65 -6.07 15.96
CA PRO A 89 7.48 -7.25 16.80
C PRO A 89 6.00 -7.65 16.93
N PHE A 90 5.74 -8.86 17.42
CA PHE A 90 4.40 -9.26 17.87
C PHE A 90 3.92 -8.31 19.00
N PRO A 91 2.66 -7.85 19.00
CA PRO A 91 1.58 -8.12 18.02
C PRO A 91 1.46 -7.05 16.90
N GLN A 92 2.42 -6.15 16.77
CA GLN A 92 2.32 -4.93 15.96
C GLN A 92 2.49 -5.15 14.45
N TYR A 93 3.12 -6.26 14.05
CA TYR A 93 3.37 -6.60 12.65
C TYR A 93 2.10 -6.82 11.82
N PHE A 94 0.96 -7.12 12.47
CA PHE A 94 -0.33 -7.27 11.80
C PHE A 94 -1.43 -6.62 12.65
N GLN A 95 -2.25 -5.78 12.02
CA GLN A 95 -3.33 -5.03 12.64
C GLN A 95 -4.63 -5.29 11.87
N GLU A 96 -5.53 -6.09 12.45
CA GLU A 96 -6.79 -6.48 11.80
C GLU A 96 -7.65 -5.27 11.40
N HIS A 97 -7.73 -4.27 12.28
CA HIS A 97 -8.48 -3.03 12.03
C HIS A 97 -7.65 -1.94 11.36
N GLY A 98 -6.37 -2.21 11.06
CA GLY A 98 -5.44 -1.23 10.52
C GLY A 98 -5.06 -0.12 11.51
N LEU A 99 -3.82 0.35 11.42
CA LEU A 99 -3.36 1.53 12.15
C LEU A 99 -3.44 2.75 11.22
N PHE A 100 -4.27 3.74 11.57
CA PHE A 100 -4.39 4.99 10.82
C PHE A 100 -3.03 5.69 10.70
N LEU A 101 -2.62 5.99 9.47
CA LEU A 101 -1.41 6.77 9.20
C LEU A 101 -1.80 8.24 9.05
N ASN A 102 -1.40 9.03 10.03
CA ASN A 102 -1.63 10.47 10.03
C ASN A 102 -0.55 11.17 9.19
N PHE A 103 -0.96 11.87 8.14
CA PHE A 103 -0.09 12.72 7.34
C PHE A 103 -0.64 14.14 7.41
N ALA A 104 0.20 15.11 7.78
CA ALA A 104 -0.24 16.49 7.83
C ALA A 104 -0.54 17.00 6.41
N GLU A 105 -1.49 17.93 6.32
CA GLU A 105 -1.88 18.53 5.04
C GLU A 105 -0.69 19.26 4.40
N GLY A 106 -0.39 18.93 3.14
CA GLY A 106 0.74 19.49 2.40
C GLY A 106 2.10 18.82 2.63
N GLU A 107 2.20 17.82 3.51
CA GLU A 107 3.43 17.04 3.66
C GLU A 107 3.53 15.90 2.64
N THR A 108 4.76 15.62 2.20
CA THR A 108 5.03 14.43 1.39
C THR A 108 4.78 13.18 2.23
N ARG A 109 3.84 12.35 1.79
CA ARG A 109 3.53 11.10 2.47
C ARG A 109 4.63 10.09 2.19
N THR A 110 5.34 9.71 3.24
CA THR A 110 6.41 8.72 3.16
C THR A 110 6.21 7.63 4.19
N TYR A 111 6.73 6.44 3.89
CA TYR A 111 6.78 5.33 4.83
C TYR A 111 8.22 4.80 4.93
N HIS A 112 8.68 4.60 6.17
CA HIS A 112 10.00 4.05 6.44
C HIS A 112 9.95 2.53 6.52
N ILE A 113 10.51 1.85 5.53
CA ILE A 113 10.50 0.39 5.36
C ILE A 113 11.87 -0.14 5.75
N GLN A 114 11.93 -0.98 6.78
CA GLN A 114 13.18 -1.54 7.29
C GLN A 114 13.84 -2.54 6.31
N PRO A 115 15.12 -2.90 6.52
CA PRO A 115 15.78 -3.94 5.75
C PRO A 115 15.01 -5.26 5.82
N TYR A 116 15.00 -6.01 4.72
CA TYR A 116 14.39 -7.34 4.64
C TYR A 116 12.93 -7.39 5.13
N SER A 117 12.15 -6.33 4.88
CA SER A 117 10.77 -6.24 5.35
C SER A 117 9.79 -5.91 4.23
N SER A 118 8.51 -6.10 4.52
CA SER A 118 7.41 -5.74 3.65
C SER A 118 6.31 -5.05 4.45
N ILE A 119 5.57 -4.19 3.76
CA ILE A 119 4.43 -3.46 4.31
C ILE A 119 3.19 -3.68 3.46
N LEU A 120 2.04 -3.64 4.11
CA LEU A 120 0.72 -3.67 3.49
C LEU A 120 -0.12 -2.54 4.07
N LEU A 121 -0.52 -1.62 3.22
CA LEU A 121 -1.44 -0.53 3.54
C LEU A 121 -2.75 -0.73 2.78
N GLU A 122 -3.86 -0.39 3.43
CA GLU A 122 -5.19 -0.38 2.84
C GLU A 122 -5.79 1.02 3.02
N ALA A 123 -6.30 1.60 1.94
CA ALA A 123 -7.07 2.82 2.03
C ALA A 123 -8.43 2.50 2.62
N ARG A 124 -8.85 3.25 3.64
CA ARG A 124 -10.15 3.10 4.27
C ARG A 124 -10.81 4.45 4.42
N THR A 125 -12.13 4.50 4.28
CA THR A 125 -12.91 5.67 4.69
C THR A 125 -12.66 5.93 6.16
N LEU A 126 -12.46 7.19 6.52
CA LEU A 126 -12.57 7.59 7.92
C LEU A 126 -14.00 7.29 8.33
N ALA A 127 -14.20 6.28 9.18
CA ALA A 127 -15.50 6.13 9.83
C ALA A 127 -15.75 7.44 10.59
N GLU A 128 -16.91 8.07 10.34
CA GLU A 128 -17.38 9.15 11.19
C GLU A 128 -17.36 8.63 12.64
N ILE A 129 -16.49 9.21 13.46
CA ILE A 129 -16.45 8.98 14.91
C ILE A 129 -17.70 9.64 15.50
#